data_AF-A0A7S0AHA1-F1
#
_entry.id   AF-A0A7S0AHA1-F1
#
_cell.length_a   1.000
_cell.length_b   1.000
_cell.length_c   1.000
_cell.angle_alpha   90.00
_cell.angle_beta   90.00
_cell.angle_gamma   90.00
#
_symmetry.space_group_name_H-M   'P 1'
#
loop_
_entity.id
_entity.type
_entity.pdbx_description
1 polymer ?
#
loop_
_entity_poly.entity_id
_entity_poly.type
_entity_poly.pdbx_seq_one_letter_code
_entity_poly.pdbx_strand_id
1 'polypeptide(L)'
;MSTYSAPQATKLRWYIVMASGVATQFKVFPDDLYPLPSEDRLIWWHRGARCSVGAPVSGCVHDFENALGFSPAASSRSLELYYVSPVAASGWVLLGEASKIVPVAAARFETVTSSDGGITASVLGSPGERVELLFANLAATRATDVIESRVAILPASGRVVIS
;
A
#
# COMPACT_ATOMS: atom_id res chain seq x y z
N MET A 1 -5.06 -19.09 2.65
CA MET A 1 -5.03 -17.65 2.31
C MET A 1 -5.60 -16.90 3.49
N SER A 2 -4.92 -15.87 3.95
CA SER A 2 -5.42 -15.02 5.03
C SER A 2 -5.40 -13.58 4.54
N THR A 3 -6.53 -12.89 4.66
CA THR A 3 -6.63 -11.44 4.42
C THR A 3 -6.49 -10.74 5.76
N TYR A 4 -5.56 -9.80 5.84
CA TYR A 4 -5.44 -8.90 6.99
C TYR A 4 -5.83 -7.50 6.56
N SER A 5 -6.74 -6.86 7.29
CA SER A 5 -7.03 -5.44 7.13
C SER A 5 -6.27 -4.63 8.18
N ALA A 6 -5.59 -3.59 7.72
CA ALA A 6 -5.01 -2.60 8.60
C ALA A 6 -6.13 -1.65 9.15
N PRO A 7 -5.83 -0.72 10.07
CA PRO A 7 -6.83 0.03 10.82
C PRO A 7 -7.62 0.99 9.93
N GLN A 8 -8.81 1.34 10.42
CA GLN A 8 -9.63 2.43 9.93
C GLN A 8 -9.01 3.79 10.29
N ALA A 9 -7.92 4.16 9.60
CA ALA A 9 -7.52 5.55 9.54
C ALA A 9 -8.38 6.20 8.47
N THR A 10 -9.64 6.56 8.81
CA THR A 10 -10.72 7.00 7.90
C THR A 10 -11.40 5.86 7.11
N LYS A 11 -12.25 6.21 6.11
CA LYS A 11 -12.94 5.25 5.23
C LYS A 11 -11.95 4.40 4.39
N LEU A 12 -10.69 4.84 4.29
CA LEU A 12 -9.63 4.15 3.56
C LEU A 12 -9.19 2.87 4.27
N ARG A 13 -9.02 1.78 3.50
CA ARG A 13 -8.62 0.47 4.01
C ARG A 13 -7.51 -0.13 3.17
N TRP A 14 -6.47 -0.61 3.85
CA TRP A 14 -5.36 -1.34 3.25
C TRP A 14 -5.48 -2.82 3.59
N TYR A 15 -5.12 -3.66 2.63
CA TYR A 15 -5.19 -5.11 2.77
C TYR A 15 -3.85 -5.74 2.46
N ILE A 16 -3.59 -6.87 3.12
CA ILE A 16 -2.44 -7.72 2.82
C ILE A 16 -2.98 -9.06 2.36
N VAL A 17 -2.54 -9.48 1.18
CA VAL A 17 -2.74 -10.82 0.67
C VAL A 17 -1.42 -11.57 0.78
N MET A 18 -1.43 -12.63 1.58
CA MET A 18 -0.28 -13.48 1.82
C MET A 18 -0.44 -14.81 1.10
N ALA A 19 0.53 -15.15 0.25
CA ALA A 19 0.60 -16.42 -0.44
C ALA A 19 1.82 -17.21 0.06
N SER A 20 1.61 -18.43 0.54
CA SER A 20 2.68 -19.32 0.98
C SER A 20 2.29 -20.76 0.70
N GLY A 21 3.22 -21.55 0.15
CA GLY A 21 3.01 -22.97 -0.13
C GLY A 21 1.90 -23.27 -1.14
N VAL A 22 1.58 -22.32 -2.03
CA VAL A 22 0.52 -22.48 -3.02
C VAL A 22 0.99 -23.37 -4.17
N ALA A 23 0.32 -24.51 -4.35
CA ALA A 23 0.64 -25.50 -5.39
C ALA A 23 -0.04 -25.19 -6.74
N THR A 24 -1.07 -24.34 -6.73
CA THR A 24 -1.84 -23.96 -7.91
C THR A 24 -2.01 -22.44 -7.95
N GLN A 25 -2.28 -21.92 -9.14
CA GLN A 25 -2.70 -20.54 -9.28
C GLN A 25 -4.00 -20.32 -8.50
N PHE A 26 -4.12 -19.16 -7.87
CA PHE A 26 -5.36 -18.73 -7.24
C PHE A 26 -5.65 -17.30 -7.65
N LYS A 27 -6.90 -16.89 -7.47
CA LYS A 27 -7.33 -15.52 -7.71
C LYS A 27 -7.88 -14.94 -6.43
N VAL A 28 -7.63 -13.65 -6.20
CA VAL A 28 -8.34 -12.86 -5.19
C VAL A 28 -9.10 -11.78 -5.91
N PHE A 29 -10.37 -11.68 -5.61
CA PHE A 29 -11.29 -10.68 -6.10
C PHE A 29 -11.48 -9.59 -5.04
N PRO A 30 -11.92 -8.38 -5.42
CA PRO A 30 -12.31 -7.36 -4.45
C PRO A 30 -13.31 -7.86 -3.40
N ASP A 31 -14.25 -8.70 -3.80
CA ASP A 31 -15.28 -9.27 -2.91
C ASP A 31 -14.74 -10.32 -1.92
N ASP A 32 -13.51 -10.82 -2.13
CA ASP A 32 -12.84 -11.72 -1.18
C ASP A 32 -12.18 -10.93 -0.02
N LEU A 33 -12.07 -9.60 -0.14
CA LEU A 33 -11.45 -8.78 0.89
C LEU A 33 -12.41 -8.59 2.07
N TYR A 34 -11.89 -8.78 3.29
CA TYR A 34 -12.64 -8.52 4.50
C TYR A 34 -11.92 -7.53 5.43
N PRO A 35 -12.63 -6.53 5.98
CA PRO A 35 -14.00 -6.16 5.63
C PRO A 35 -14.07 -5.64 4.18
N LEU A 36 -15.24 -5.79 3.53
CA LEU A 36 -15.41 -5.35 2.14
C LEU A 36 -14.96 -3.89 1.99
N PRO A 37 -14.22 -3.59 0.91
CA PRO A 37 -13.81 -2.21 0.65
C PRO A 37 -15.05 -1.33 0.43
N SER A 38 -14.93 -0.04 0.71
CA SER A 38 -15.84 0.97 0.17
C SER A 38 -15.82 0.92 -1.37
N GLU A 39 -16.73 1.63 -2.04
CA GLU A 39 -16.71 1.79 -3.51
C GLU A 39 -15.50 2.60 -4.04
N ASP A 40 -14.44 2.70 -3.25
CA ASP A 40 -13.20 3.36 -3.64
C ASP A 40 -12.45 2.46 -4.62
N ARG A 41 -11.87 3.06 -5.66
CA ARG A 41 -10.93 2.37 -6.56
C ARG A 41 -9.77 1.81 -5.74
N LEU A 42 -9.42 0.55 -6.00
CA LEU A 42 -8.31 -0.14 -5.35
C LEU A 42 -7.20 -0.40 -6.35
N ILE A 43 -5.96 -0.35 -5.87
CA ILE A 43 -4.81 -0.88 -6.59
C ILE A 43 -4.15 -1.99 -5.78
N TRP A 44 -3.38 -2.83 -6.46
CA TRP A 44 -2.49 -3.78 -5.82
C TRP A 44 -1.05 -3.57 -6.26
N TRP A 45 -0.13 -3.96 -5.38
CA TRP A 45 1.30 -3.94 -5.63
C TRP A 45 1.99 -5.08 -4.87
N HIS A 46 3.09 -5.57 -5.40
CA HIS A 46 3.83 -6.69 -4.82
C HIS A 46 5.03 -6.19 -4.01
N ARG A 47 5.29 -6.81 -2.85
CA ARG A 47 6.50 -6.55 -2.07
C ARG A 47 7.72 -7.12 -2.78
N GLY A 48 8.47 -6.28 -3.50
CA GLY A 48 9.69 -6.69 -4.18
C GLY A 48 10.30 -5.60 -5.07
N ALA A 49 11.34 -5.96 -5.83
CA ALA A 49 12.24 -5.04 -6.55
C ALA A 49 11.60 -4.10 -7.59
N ARG A 50 10.29 -4.21 -7.86
CA ARG A 50 9.61 -3.36 -8.85
C ARG A 50 9.02 -2.08 -8.27
N CYS A 51 8.68 -2.06 -6.97
CA CYS A 51 8.04 -0.93 -6.30
C CYS A 51 9.06 -0.06 -5.54
N SER A 52 10.15 0.34 -6.18
CA SER A 52 11.19 1.20 -5.58
C SER A 52 10.98 2.67 -5.91
N VAL A 53 11.53 3.57 -5.10
CA VAL A 53 11.55 5.01 -5.38
C VAL A 53 12.09 5.27 -6.80
N GLY A 54 11.38 6.08 -7.57
CA GLY A 54 11.73 6.40 -8.96
C GLY A 54 11.33 5.34 -9.99
N ALA A 55 10.83 4.17 -9.58
CA ALA A 55 10.30 3.20 -10.51
C ALA A 55 8.99 3.71 -11.15
N PRO A 56 8.73 3.43 -12.43
CA PRO A 56 7.46 3.78 -13.07
C PRO A 56 6.28 3.15 -12.33
N VAL A 57 5.22 3.93 -12.10
CA VAL A 57 4.01 3.45 -11.43
C VAL A 57 3.40 2.25 -12.17
N SER A 58 3.34 2.31 -13.50
CA SER A 58 2.80 1.22 -14.35
C SER A 58 3.56 -0.10 -14.26
N GLY A 59 4.82 -0.09 -13.79
CA GLY A 59 5.64 -1.29 -13.64
C GLY A 59 5.44 -2.02 -12.31
N CYS A 60 4.67 -1.44 -11.38
CA CYS A 60 4.67 -1.86 -9.99
C CYS A 60 3.30 -1.80 -9.30
N VAL A 61 2.45 -0.86 -9.70
CA VAL A 61 1.08 -0.67 -9.23
C VAL A 61 0.12 -1.03 -10.36
N HIS A 62 -0.92 -1.78 -10.03
CA HIS A 62 -1.90 -2.25 -10.98
C HIS A 62 -3.31 -2.10 -10.41
N ASP A 63 -4.29 -1.83 -11.27
CA ASP A 63 -5.68 -1.77 -10.85
C ASP A 63 -6.15 -3.11 -10.26
N PHE A 64 -6.91 -3.01 -9.16
CA PHE A 64 -7.53 -4.15 -8.48
C PHE A 64 -9.05 -4.16 -8.74
N GLU A 65 -9.45 -3.85 -9.98
CA GLU A 65 -10.85 -3.94 -10.43
C GLU A 65 -11.25 -5.38 -10.78
N ASN A 66 -10.27 -6.18 -11.18
CA ASN A 66 -10.45 -7.56 -11.59
C ASN A 66 -9.69 -8.51 -10.67
N ALA A 67 -9.98 -9.80 -10.84
CA ALA A 67 -9.29 -10.88 -10.15
C ALA A 67 -7.76 -10.73 -10.27
N LEU A 68 -7.07 -10.60 -9.15
CA LEU A 68 -5.62 -10.69 -9.11
C LEU A 68 -5.23 -12.16 -9.24
N GLY A 69 -4.64 -12.53 -10.37
CA GLY A 69 -4.06 -13.85 -10.57
C GLY A 69 -2.74 -13.96 -9.84
N PHE A 70 -2.69 -14.80 -8.81
CA PHE A 70 -1.46 -15.15 -8.12
C PHE A 70 -1.00 -16.47 -8.70
N SER A 71 0.13 -16.42 -9.41
CA SER A 71 0.79 -17.61 -9.88
C SER A 71 1.96 -17.91 -8.96
N PRO A 72 2.06 -19.11 -8.37
CA PRO A 72 3.26 -19.47 -7.64
C PRO A 72 4.49 -19.25 -8.52
N ALA A 73 5.44 -18.44 -8.05
CA ALA A 73 6.77 -18.43 -8.62
C ALA A 73 7.49 -19.74 -8.19
N ALA A 74 7.21 -20.82 -8.93
CA ALA A 74 7.98 -22.05 -9.14
C ALA A 74 8.61 -22.82 -7.95
N SER A 75 8.45 -22.41 -6.69
CA SER A 75 8.89 -23.20 -5.54
C SER A 75 7.91 -23.09 -4.39
N SER A 76 7.49 -24.22 -3.85
CA SER A 76 6.51 -24.36 -2.75
C SER A 76 6.96 -23.79 -1.40
N ARG A 77 8.02 -22.95 -1.38
CA ARG A 77 8.64 -22.40 -0.16
C ARG A 77 8.75 -20.87 -0.13
N SER A 78 8.41 -20.16 -1.21
CA SER A 78 8.42 -18.69 -1.20
C SER A 78 7.19 -18.13 -0.49
N LEU A 79 7.42 -17.13 0.36
CA LEU A 79 6.38 -16.25 0.88
C LEU A 79 6.26 -15.06 -0.05
N GLU A 80 5.09 -14.87 -0.64
CA GLU A 80 4.78 -13.68 -1.44
C GLU A 80 3.79 -12.79 -0.70
N LEU A 81 4.03 -11.49 -0.76
CA LEU A 81 3.24 -10.46 -0.09
C LEU A 81 2.75 -9.46 -1.13
N TYR A 82 1.44 -9.35 -1.19
CA TYR A 82 0.77 -8.38 -2.03
C TYR A 82 -0.03 -7.46 -1.14
N TYR A 83 -0.06 -6.20 -1.52
CA TYR A 83 -0.72 -5.16 -0.78
C TYR A 83 -1.78 -4.56 -1.67
N VAL A 84 -2.96 -4.34 -1.12
CA VAL A 84 -4.04 -3.63 -1.78
C VAL A 84 -4.20 -2.29 -1.06
N SER A 85 -4.05 -1.20 -1.81
CA SER A 85 -4.16 0.16 -1.28
C SER A 85 -5.34 0.88 -1.94
N PRO A 86 -6.06 1.72 -1.19
CA PRO A 86 -7.14 2.52 -1.74
C PRO A 86 -6.59 3.74 -2.48
N VAL A 87 -7.27 4.13 -3.55
CA VAL A 87 -6.95 5.33 -4.34
C VAL A 87 -7.80 6.48 -3.84
N ALA A 88 -7.17 7.58 -3.42
CA ALA A 88 -7.88 8.80 -3.07
C ALA A 88 -8.57 9.42 -4.31
N ALA A 89 -9.58 10.25 -4.10
CA ALA A 89 -10.27 10.96 -5.18
C ALA A 89 -9.32 11.82 -6.06
N SER A 90 -8.23 12.31 -5.49
CA SER A 90 -7.16 13.03 -6.19
C SER A 90 -6.24 12.14 -7.03
N GLY A 91 -6.44 10.82 -7.03
CA GLY A 91 -5.61 9.82 -7.69
C GLY A 91 -4.34 9.43 -6.92
N TRP A 92 -4.07 10.07 -5.79
CA TRP A 92 -2.95 9.70 -4.93
C TRP A 92 -3.22 8.39 -4.19
N VAL A 93 -2.14 7.64 -3.92
CA VAL A 93 -2.16 6.39 -3.17
C VAL A 93 -1.03 6.42 -2.15
N LEU A 94 -1.34 6.13 -0.89
CA LEU A 94 -0.35 5.82 0.13
C LEU A 94 -0.01 4.32 0.07
N LEU A 95 1.23 4.02 -0.28
CA LEU A 95 1.77 2.66 -0.26
C LEU A 95 2.33 2.30 1.13
N GLY A 96 2.61 3.30 1.97
CA GLY A 96 3.08 3.13 3.34
C GLY A 96 4.60 2.96 3.45
N GLU A 97 5.07 2.37 4.55
CA GLU A 97 6.48 2.07 4.79
C GLU A 97 6.88 0.76 4.10
N ALA A 98 7.35 0.82 2.85
CA ALA A 98 7.67 -0.38 2.06
C ALA A 98 8.76 -1.29 2.64
N SER A 99 9.58 -0.78 3.57
CA SER A 99 10.56 -1.57 4.32
C SER A 99 9.91 -2.53 5.33
N LYS A 100 8.62 -2.33 5.68
CA LYS A 100 7.88 -3.13 6.66
C LYS A 100 7.05 -4.24 5.98
N ILE A 101 6.64 -5.24 6.78
CA ILE A 101 5.71 -6.31 6.34
C ILE A 101 4.28 -5.79 6.26
N VAL A 102 3.92 -4.85 7.15
CA VAL A 102 2.63 -4.18 7.19
C VAL A 102 2.90 -2.70 6.89
N PRO A 103 2.82 -2.26 5.61
CA PRO A 103 3.25 -0.93 5.21
C PRO A 103 2.46 0.20 5.87
N VAL A 104 1.18 -0.06 6.17
CA VAL A 104 0.29 0.85 6.90
C VAL A 104 -0.26 0.09 8.10
N ALA A 105 0.19 0.42 9.32
CA ALA A 105 -0.16 -0.31 10.55
C ALA A 105 -0.80 0.59 11.62
N ALA A 106 -1.70 0.04 12.46
CA ALA A 106 -2.44 0.80 13.50
C ALA A 106 -1.56 1.49 14.51
N ALA A 107 -0.55 0.77 14.94
CA ALA A 107 0.40 1.26 15.93
C ALA A 107 1.26 2.41 15.38
N ARG A 108 1.15 2.71 14.09
CA ARG A 108 2.06 3.57 13.34
C ARG A 108 1.37 4.72 12.64
N PHE A 109 0.23 4.47 12.01
CA PHE A 109 -0.55 5.49 11.31
C PHE A 109 -1.74 5.86 12.19
N GLU A 110 -1.69 7.07 12.74
CA GLU A 110 -2.75 7.61 13.59
C GLU A 110 -3.94 8.07 12.73
N THR A 111 -3.65 8.82 11.67
CA THR A 111 -4.66 9.30 10.72
C THR A 111 -4.11 9.30 9.30
N VAL A 112 -4.92 8.94 8.32
CA VAL A 112 -4.63 9.14 6.90
C VAL A 112 -5.83 9.84 6.29
N THR A 113 -5.63 11.05 5.78
CA THR A 113 -6.69 11.84 5.17
C THR A 113 -6.41 12.02 3.69
N SER A 114 -7.46 12.00 2.89
CA SER A 114 -7.40 12.37 1.48
C SER A 114 -8.16 13.67 1.25
N SER A 115 -7.67 14.46 0.30
CA SER A 115 -8.32 15.65 -0.23
C SER A 115 -8.05 15.73 -1.74
N ASP A 116 -8.66 16.70 -2.41
CA ASP A 116 -8.40 16.98 -3.83
C ASP A 116 -6.92 17.30 -4.10
N GLY A 117 -6.20 17.78 -3.08
CA GLY A 117 -4.77 18.10 -3.16
C GLY A 117 -3.82 16.92 -2.94
N GLY A 118 -4.29 15.77 -2.44
CA GLY A 118 -3.44 14.60 -2.18
C GLY A 118 -3.83 13.80 -0.94
N ILE A 119 -2.85 13.06 -0.40
CA ILE A 119 -2.99 12.26 0.83
C ILE A 119 -2.04 12.82 1.89
N THR A 120 -2.53 12.92 3.11
CA THR A 120 -1.75 13.29 4.30
C THR A 120 -1.80 12.15 5.32
N ALA A 121 -0.66 11.77 5.89
CA ALA A 121 -0.53 10.73 6.90
C ALA A 121 0.11 11.28 8.19
N SER A 122 -0.54 11.07 9.34
CA SER A 122 0.02 11.26 10.68
C SER A 122 0.67 9.95 11.13
N VAL A 123 1.97 10.00 11.40
CA VAL A 123 2.78 8.83 11.76
C VAL A 123 3.33 8.97 13.18
N LEU A 124 3.28 7.88 13.93
CA LEU A 124 3.78 7.72 15.30
C LEU A 124 5.06 6.88 15.35
N GLY A 125 5.96 7.14 16.28
CA GLY A 125 7.16 6.35 16.45
C GLY A 125 8.11 6.92 17.48
N SER A 126 9.36 6.47 17.43
CA SER A 126 10.37 6.90 18.39
C SER A 126 10.97 8.25 17.98
N PRO A 127 11.25 9.16 18.93
CA PRO A 127 12.03 10.36 18.64
C PRO A 127 13.35 10.04 17.92
N GLY A 128 13.65 10.81 16.86
CA GLY A 128 14.82 10.61 16.01
C GLY A 128 14.70 9.48 14.99
N GLU A 129 13.61 8.72 14.99
CA GLU A 129 13.37 7.67 14.01
C GLU A 129 13.22 8.27 12.60
N ARG A 130 13.90 7.67 11.61
CA ARG A 130 13.70 7.99 10.19
C ARG A 130 12.58 7.12 9.62
N VAL A 131 11.52 7.78 9.16
CA VAL A 131 10.39 7.15 8.47
C VAL A 131 10.41 7.54 7.01
N GLU A 132 10.20 6.56 6.14
CA GLU A 132 10.07 6.76 4.70
C GLU A 132 8.76 6.15 4.22
N LEU A 133 7.89 7.02 3.71
CA LEU A 133 6.62 6.65 3.12
C LEU A 133 6.72 6.69 1.61
N LEU A 134 6.12 5.69 0.96
CA LEU A 134 5.98 5.66 -0.49
C LEU A 134 4.58 6.10 -0.92
N PHE A 135 4.54 6.85 -2.00
CA PHE A 135 3.32 7.37 -2.64
C PHE A 135 3.34 7.07 -4.14
N ALA A 136 2.15 6.89 -4.71
CA ALA A 136 1.94 6.83 -6.15
C ALA A 136 0.85 7.83 -6.55
N ASN A 137 0.99 8.43 -7.73
CA ASN A 137 -0.04 9.28 -8.32
C ASN A 137 -0.60 8.61 -9.58
N LEU A 138 -1.88 8.27 -9.56
CA LEU A 138 -2.61 7.60 -10.64
C LEU A 138 -3.51 8.56 -11.44
N ALA A 139 -3.63 9.82 -11.02
CA ALA A 139 -4.38 10.84 -11.77
C ALA A 139 -3.54 11.43 -12.90
N ALA A 140 -2.22 11.35 -12.79
CA ALA A 140 -1.33 11.74 -13.86
C ALA A 140 -1.35 10.63 -14.93
N THR A 141 -1.67 11.01 -16.16
CA THR A 141 -1.67 10.12 -17.34
C THR A 141 -0.31 10.09 -18.02
N ARG A 142 0.77 10.49 -17.32
CA ARG A 142 2.07 10.68 -17.95
C ARG A 142 2.87 9.39 -17.83
N ALA A 143 3.51 8.98 -18.91
CA ALA A 143 4.43 7.84 -18.93
C ALA A 143 5.65 7.99 -17.97
N THR A 144 5.77 9.15 -17.31
CA THR A 144 6.85 9.51 -16.38
C THR A 144 6.43 9.45 -14.92
N ASP A 145 5.22 8.98 -14.60
CA ASP A 145 4.80 8.89 -13.20
C ASP A 145 5.58 7.80 -12.50
N VAL A 146 6.23 8.19 -11.40
CA VAL A 146 7.12 7.35 -10.63
C VAL A 146 6.65 7.21 -9.19
N ILE A 147 7.10 6.16 -8.53
CA ILE A 147 6.92 6.00 -7.09
C ILE A 147 7.73 7.07 -6.37
N GLU A 148 7.04 7.90 -5.60
CA GLU A 148 7.65 8.96 -4.82
C GLU A 148 7.92 8.49 -3.40
N SER A 149 9.01 8.97 -2.80
CA SER A 149 9.21 8.86 -1.35
C SER A 149 9.13 10.21 -0.65
N ARG A 150 8.66 10.16 0.59
CA ARG A 150 8.76 11.25 1.55
C ARG A 150 9.40 10.72 2.82
N VAL A 151 10.43 11.41 3.26
CA VAL A 151 11.21 11.03 4.44
C VAL A 151 10.98 12.06 5.53
N ALA A 152 10.72 11.57 6.74
CA ALA A 152 10.61 12.40 7.93
C ALA A 152 11.48 11.84 9.06
N ILE A 153 12.03 12.72 9.87
CA ILE A 153 12.65 12.37 11.15
C ILE A 153 11.65 12.74 12.23
N LEU A 154 11.31 11.77 13.10
CA LEU A 154 10.31 12.00 14.13
C LEU A 154 10.86 12.96 15.20
N PRO A 155 10.11 14.01 15.56
CA PRO A 155 10.50 14.94 16.61
C PRO A 155 10.40 14.29 18.00
N ALA A 156 10.75 15.05 19.05
CA ALA A 156 10.65 14.60 20.44
C ALA A 156 9.24 14.16 20.86
N SER A 157 8.19 14.65 20.19
CA SER A 157 6.81 14.21 20.43
C SER A 157 6.50 12.82 19.89
N GLY A 158 7.38 12.22 19.07
CA GLY A 158 7.16 10.93 18.43
C GLY A 158 6.08 10.95 17.34
N ARG A 159 5.69 12.14 16.85
CA ARG A 159 4.61 12.32 15.87
C ARG A 159 5.02 13.25 14.74
N VAL A 160 4.73 12.88 13.50
CA VAL A 160 4.96 13.72 12.31
C VAL A 160 3.83 13.58 11.30
N VAL A 161 3.55 14.65 10.56
CA VAL A 161 2.58 14.66 9.44
C VAL A 161 3.35 14.72 8.13
N ILE A 162 3.02 13.83 7.20
CA ILE A 162 3.66 13.67 5.89
C ILE A 162 2.58 13.80 4.81
N SER A 163 2.84 14.60 3.78
CA SER A 163 1.95 14.84 2.63
C SER A 163 2.71 14.75 1.32
#